data_AF-A0A1H9X0M0-F1
#
_entry.id   AF-A0A1H9X0M0-F1
#
_cell.length_a   1.000
_cell.length_b   1.000
_cell.length_c   1.000
_cell.angle_alpha   90.00
_cell.angle_beta   90.00
_cell.angle_gamma   90.00
#
_symmetry.space_group_name_H-M   'P 1'
#
loop_
_entity.id
_entity.type
_entity.pdbx_description
1 polymer ?
#
loop_
_entity_poly.entity_id
_entity_poly.type
_entity_poly.pdbx_seq_one_letter_code
_entity_poly.pdbx_strand_id
1 'polypeptide(L)' 'MAKTKKTHGEVVGKIMTREAREHVGYLYEWNTGERQHAWFNEPVTDFVFEELETFDARRLEKV' A
#
# COMPACT_ATOMS: atom_id res chain seq x y z
N MET A 1 22.56 -10.95 -11.64
CA MET A 1 21.26 -10.29 -11.40
C MET A 1 21.43 -9.35 -10.22
N ALA A 2 21.56 -8.05 -10.46
CA ALA A 2 21.68 -7.09 -9.38
C ALA A 2 20.35 -7.09 -8.62
N LYS A 3 20.35 -7.61 -7.38
CA LYS A 3 19.22 -7.42 -6.47
C LYS A 3 19.13 -5.92 -6.23
N THR A 4 18.21 -5.25 -6.91
CA THR A 4 17.92 -3.84 -6.67
C THR A 4 17.65 -3.73 -5.17
N LYS A 5 18.47 -2.97 -4.44
CA LYS A 5 18.30 -2.83 -2.99
C LYS A 5 17.00 -2.06 -2.74
N LYS A 6 16.28 -2.44 -1.68
CA LYS A 6 15.14 -1.67 -1.14
C LYS A 6 15.67 -0.38 -0.55
N THR A 7 15.67 0.69 -1.34
CA THR A 7 16.20 2.00 -0.94
C THR A 7 15.10 3.04 -0.79
N HIS A 8 14.00 2.86 -1.51
CA HIS A 8 12.87 3.77 -1.48
C HIS A 8 11.56 2.96 -1.49
N GLY A 9 10.64 3.30 -0.59
CA GLY A 9 9.32 2.71 -0.50
C GLY A 9 8.27 3.81 -0.47
N GLU A 10 7.27 3.69 -1.33
CA GLU A 10 6.16 4.62 -1.43
C GLU A 10 4.91 4.03 -0.79
N VAL A 11 4.11 4.86 -0.11
CA VAL A 11 2.84 4.41 0.43
C VAL A 11 1.84 4.29 -0.71
N VAL A 12 1.37 3.07 -0.99
CA VAL A 12 0.41 2.78 -2.06
C VAL A 12 -0.98 2.45 -1.51
N GLY A 13 -1.11 2.21 -0.21
CA GLY A 13 -2.39 1.89 0.39
C GLY A 13 -2.40 2.01 1.91
N LYS A 14 -3.59 2.05 2.47
CA LYS A 14 -3.87 1.91 3.90
C LYS A 14 -4.32 0.48 4.18
N ILE A 15 -3.83 -0.08 5.26
CA ILE A 15 -4.31 -1.35 5.80
C ILE A 15 -5.41 -1.01 6.80
N MET A 16 -6.62 -1.50 6.54
CA MET A 16 -7.76 -1.29 7.41
C MET A 16 -8.31 -2.62 7.91
N THR A 17 -8.77 -2.68 9.16
CA THR A 17 -9.51 -3.86 9.64
C THR A 17 -10.81 -3.99 8.86
N ARG A 18 -11.24 -5.21 8.55
CA ARG A 18 -12.49 -5.38 7.79
C ARG A 18 -13.72 -5.04 8.61
N GLU A 19 -13.71 -5.40 9.89
CA GLU A 19 -14.86 -5.26 10.79
C GLU A 19 -15.15 -3.79 11.14
N ALA A 20 -14.14 -3.09 11.67
CA ALA A 20 -14.29 -1.71 12.14
C ALA A 20 -13.88 -0.67 11.10
N ARG A 21 -13.29 -1.09 9.96
CA ARG A 21 -12.65 -0.18 8.98
C ARG A 21 -11.61 0.72 9.66
N GLU A 22 -10.96 0.21 10.71
CA GLU A 22 -9.96 0.95 11.46
C GLU A 22 -8.62 0.89 10.75
N HIS A 23 -7.97 2.03 10.60
CA HIS A 23 -6.68 2.13 9.96
C HIS A 23 -5.57 1.61 10.88
N VAL A 24 -5.00 0.45 10.54
CA VAL A 24 -4.04 -0.30 11.37
C VAL A 24 -2.63 -0.37 10.78
N GLY A 25 -2.41 0.24 9.62
CA GLY A 25 -1.09 0.31 9.01
C GLY A 25 -1.11 0.82 7.58
N TYR A 26 0.04 0.80 6.94
CA TYR A 26 0.22 1.19 5.54
C TYR A 26 0.80 0.05 4.71
N LEU A 27 0.42 0.03 3.43
CA LEU A 27 1.02 -0.80 2.40
C LEU A 27 2.06 0.04 1.67
N TYR A 28 3.32 -0.38 1.75
CA TYR A 28 4.42 0.23 1.02
C TYR A 28 4.77 -0.59 -0.22
N GLU A 29 5.00 0.05 -1.34
CA GLU A 29 5.61 -0.55 -2.52
C GLU A 29 7.05 -0.04 -2.66
N TRP A 30 8.00 -0.97 -2.65
CA TRP A 30 9.40 -0.66 -2.82
C TRP A 30 9.73 -0.42 -4.29
N ASN A 31 10.82 0.31 -4.55
CA ASN A 31 11.40 0.48 -5.88
C ASN A 31 11.76 -0.83 -6.60
N THR A 32 11.73 -1.96 -5.89
CA THR A 32 11.91 -3.31 -6.41
C THR A 32 10.61 -3.92 -6.97
N GLY A 33 9.47 -3.26 -6.77
CA GLY A 33 8.12 -3.79 -7.00
C GLY A 33 7.60 -4.67 -5.86
N GLU A 34 8.40 -4.91 -4.82
CA GLU A 34 7.94 -5.68 -3.66
C GLU A 34 7.02 -4.84 -2.79
N ARG A 35 5.90 -5.44 -2.37
CA ARG A 35 4.99 -4.83 -1.42
C ARG A 35 5.29 -5.30 0.00
N GLN A 36 5.22 -4.38 0.96
CA GLN A 36 5.47 -4.65 2.37
C GLN A 36 4.40 -4.01 3.25
N HIS A 37 3.90 -4.80 4.20
CA HIS A 37 2.98 -4.32 5.23
C HIS A 37 3.75 -3.65 6.35
N ALA A 38 3.33 -2.44 6.73
CA ALA A 38 3.83 -1.72 7.89
C ALA A 38 2.66 -1.49 8.86
N TRP A 39 2.61 -2.31 9.90
CA TRP A 39 1.58 -2.28 10.93
C TRP A 39 1.91 -1.21 11.98
N PHE A 40 0.91 -0.52 12.52
CA PHE A 40 1.11 0.40 13.64
C PHE A 40 1.32 -0.34 14.97
N ASN A 41 0.59 -1.45 15.13
CA ASN A 41 0.63 -2.30 16.31
C ASN A 41 0.91 -3.74 15.87
N GLU A 42 0.14 -4.68 16.40
CA GLU A 42 0.23 -6.09 16.03
C GLU A 42 -0.35 -6.35 14.64
N PRO A 43 0.23 -7.30 13.88
CA PRO A 43 -0.30 -7.69 12.59
C PRO A 43 -1.69 -8.30 12.75
N VAL A 44 -2.65 -7.77 12.01
CA VAL A 44 -4.03 -8.27 11.98
C VAL A 44 -4.16 -9.26 10.83
N THR A 45 -4.96 -10.32 11.00
CA THR A 45 -5.22 -11.33 9.95
C THR A 45 -6.40 -10.97 9.06
N ASP A 46 -7.41 -10.29 9.60
CA ASP A 46 -8.61 -9.87 8.87
C ASP A 46 -8.57 -8.38 8.54
N PHE A 47 -8.00 -8.07 7.38
CA PHE A 47 -7.79 -6.70 6.91
C PHE A 47 -8.09 -6.58 5.42
N VAL A 48 -8.30 -5.34 5.01
CA VAL A 48 -8.49 -4.92 3.62
C VAL A 48 -7.54 -3.78 3.31
N PHE A 49 -7.08 -3.71 2.07
CA PHE A 49 -6.34 -2.56 1.59
C PHE A 49 -7.29 -1.54 1.01
N GLU A 50 -7.15 -0.30 1.45
CA GLU A 50 -7.72 0.84 0.75
C GLU A 50 -6.58 1.47 -0.05
N GLU A 51 -6.64 1.31 -1.37
CA GLU A 51 -5.68 1.95 -2.26
C GLU A 51 -5.75 3.45 -2.01
N LEU A 52 -4.61 4.03 -1.68
CA LEU A 52 -4.51 5.47 -1.74
C LEU A 52 -4.65 5.76 -3.22
N GLU A 53 -5.73 6.45 -3.61
CA GLU A 53 -5.85 7.03 -4.93
C GLU A 53 -4.64 7.96 -5.10
N THR A 54 -3.51 7.41 -5.54
CA THR A 54 -2.66 8.11 -6.48
C THR A 54 -3.63 8.42 -7.58
N PHE A 55 -4.08 9.67 -7.56
CA PHE A 55 -4.98 10.27 -8.51
C PHE A 55 -4.35 9.99 -9.87
N ASP A 56 -4.72 8.86 -10.48
CA ASP A 56 -4.22 8.46 -11.77
C ASP A 56 -4.95 9.39 -12.73
N ALA A 57 -4.35 10.56 -12.90
CA ALA A 57 -4.67 11.58 -13.87
C ALA A 57 -4.47 11.07 -15.31
N ARG A 58 -4.68 9.77 -15.56
CA ARG A 58 -4.78 9.18 -16.90
C ARG A 58 -6.17 8.64 -17.23
N ARG A 59 -7.16 8.78 -16.33
CA ARG A 59 -8.57 8.50 -16.67
C ARG A 59 -9.37 9.72 -17.16
N LEU A 60 -8.68 10.69 -17.77
CA LEU A 60 -9.27 11.81 -18.51
C LEU A 60 -8.64 11.94 -19.90
N GLU A 61 -8.51 10.83 -20.64
CA GLU A 61 -8.45 10.92 -22.10
C GLU A 61 -9.44 9.94 -22.72
N LYS A 62 -10.29 10.50 -23.59
CA LYS A 62 -11.34 9.89 -24.42
C LYS A 62 -12.73 9.80 -23.80
N VAL A 63 -13.42 10.95 -23.82
CA VAL A 63 -14.78 11.02 -24.37
C VAL A 63 -14.73 11.84 -25.65
#